data_AF-A0A0Q6L3D0-F1
#
_entry.id   AF-A0A0Q6L3D0-F1
#
_cell.length_a   1.000
_cell.length_b   1.000
_cell.length_c   1.000
_cell.angle_alpha   90.00
_cell.angle_beta   90.00
_cell.angle_gamma   90.00
#
_symmetry.space_group_name_H-M   'P 1'
#
loop_
_entity.id
_entity.type
_entity.pdbx_description
1 polymer ?
#
loop_
_entity_poly.entity_id
_entity_poly.type
_entity_poly.pdbx_seq_one_letter_code
_entity_poly.pdbx_strand_id
1 'polypeptide(L)'
;MPFPFDAFVPVAVILGLSGIGGWVLTTWMRIKNGYPLDGAWGQAIYPRKDQETAERIKLLSQENAQLRAEVGSMKDRLVVVERIVTDSGNLLSHEIDRLRSHPN
;
A
#
# COMPACT_ATOMS: atom_id res chain seq x y z
N MET A 1 58.15 -0.11 -31.61
CA MET A 1 57.28 0.95 -32.14
C MET A 1 56.39 1.42 -31.00
N PRO A 2 56.51 2.68 -30.52
CA PRO A 2 55.57 3.21 -29.54
C PRO A 2 54.17 3.34 -30.17
N PHE A 3 53.13 2.89 -29.47
CA PHE A 3 51.74 3.05 -29.92
C PHE A 3 51.39 4.55 -29.96
N PRO A 4 50.80 5.08 -31.05
CA PRO A 4 50.56 6.51 -31.20
C PRO A 4 49.30 6.94 -30.46
N PHE A 5 49.34 6.93 -29.12
CA PHE A 5 48.21 7.32 -28.25
C PHE A 5 47.67 8.72 -28.59
N ASP A 6 48.56 9.66 -28.93
CA ASP A 6 48.21 11.05 -29.25
C ASP A 6 47.22 11.16 -30.42
N ALA A 7 47.29 10.24 -31.38
CA ALA A 7 46.37 10.22 -32.52
C ALA A 7 44.98 9.68 -32.16
N PHE A 8 44.88 8.84 -31.12
CA PHE A 8 43.62 8.19 -30.70
C PHE A 8 42.86 8.98 -29.63
N VAL A 9 43.54 9.83 -28.84
CA VAL A 9 42.92 10.69 -27.82
C VAL A 9 41.75 11.52 -28.37
N PRO A 10 41.87 12.28 -29.48
CA PRO A 10 40.76 13.10 -29.96
C PRO A 10 39.56 12.24 -30.42
N VAL A 11 39.82 11.08 -31.03
CA VAL A 11 38.78 10.14 -31.47
C VAL A 11 38.03 9.56 -30.27
N ALA A 12 38.75 9.19 -29.21
CA ALA A 12 38.16 8.67 -27.98
C ALA A 12 37.26 9.71 -27.28
N VAL A 13 37.67 10.99 -27.25
CA VAL A 13 36.88 12.07 -26.67
C VAL A 13 35.58 12.30 -27.46
N ILE A 14 35.65 12.33 -28.79
CA ILE A 14 34.46 12.51 -29.64
C ILE A 14 33.47 11.36 -29.45
N LEU A 15 33.96 10.11 -29.40
CA LEU A 15 33.12 8.94 -29.16
C LEU A 15 32.49 8.96 -27.77
N GLY A 16 33.26 9.34 -26.74
CA GLY A 16 32.76 9.48 -25.37
C GLY A 16 31.63 10.52 -25.26
N LEU A 17 31.83 11.71 -25.82
CA LEU A 17 30.82 12.77 -25.84
C LEU A 17 29.57 12.37 -26.63
N SER A 18 29.76 11.70 -27.78
CA SER A 18 28.65 11.21 -28.61
C SER A 18 27.84 10.12 -27.90
N GLY A 19 28.51 9.22 -27.16
CA GLY A 19 27.84 8.19 -26.36
C GLY A 19 26.98 8.78 -25.24
N ILE A 20 27.52 9.77 -24.52
CA ILE A 20 26.76 10.49 -23.47
C ILE A 20 25.59 11.25 -24.09
N GLY A 21 25.81 11.98 -25.18
CA GLY A 21 24.76 12.70 -25.91
C GLY A 21 23.65 11.77 -26.39
N GLY A 22 24.01 10.62 -26.97
CA GLY A 22 23.06 9.58 -27.37
C GLY A 22 22.22 9.06 -26.20
N TRP A 23 22.85 8.76 -25.06
CA TRP A 23 22.14 8.30 -23.86
C TRP A 23 21.16 9.35 -23.31
N VAL A 24 21.58 10.61 -23.24
CA VAL A 24 20.70 11.72 -22.80
C VAL A 24 19.51 11.90 -23.75
N LEU A 25 19.74 11.85 -25.07
CA LEU A 25 18.68 11.96 -26.06
C LEU A 25 17.69 10.79 -25.96
N THR A 26 18.17 9.55 -25.79
CA THR A 26 17.27 8.41 -25.60
C THR A 26 16.45 8.51 -24.32
N THR A 27 17.05 8.98 -23.23
CA THR A 27 16.34 9.22 -21.96
C THR A 27 15.32 10.34 -22.11
N TRP A 28 15.66 11.44 -22.79
CA TRP A 28 14.75 12.54 -23.08
C TRP A 28 13.56 12.11 -23.94
N MET A 29 13.80 11.30 -24.99
CA MET A 29 12.75 10.74 -25.83
C MET A 29 11.84 9.78 -25.05
N ARG A 30 12.39 8.93 -24.16
CA ARG A 30 11.59 8.05 -23.30
C ARG A 30 10.69 8.84 -22.35
N ILE A 31 11.22 9.91 -21.75
CA ILE A 31 10.46 10.82 -20.88
C ILE A 31 9.33 11.49 -21.66
N LYS A 32 9.63 12.07 -22.82
CA LYS A 32 8.65 12.79 -23.64
C LYS A 32 7.55 11.88 -24.20
N ASN A 33 7.90 10.63 -24.55
CA ASN A 33 6.96 9.65 -25.07
C ASN A 33 6.23 8.85 -23.97
N GLY A 34 6.42 9.19 -22.70
CA GLY A 34 5.65 8.62 -21.58
C GLY A 34 5.98 7.16 -21.27
N TYR A 35 7.18 6.68 -21.66
CA TYR A 35 7.66 5.39 -21.20
C TYR A 35 8.05 5.51 -19.73
N PRO A 36 7.64 4.57 -18.86
CA PRO A 36 8.08 4.57 -17.47
C PRO A 36 9.61 4.53 -17.46
N LEU A 37 10.19 5.48 -16.73
CA LEU A 37 11.59 5.38 -16.34
C LEU A 37 11.62 4.26 -15.32
N ASP A 38 11.94 3.05 -15.78
CA ASP A 38 12.27 1.94 -14.88
C ASP A 38 13.47 2.42 -14.05
N GLY A 39 13.21 2.79 -12.79
CA GLY A 39 14.28 2.88 -11.82
C GLY A 39 15.02 1.54 -11.84
N ALA A 40 16.31 1.55 -11.54
CA ALA A 40 17.17 0.35 -11.55
C ALA A 40 16.67 -0.81 -10.64
N TRP A 41 15.55 -0.62 -9.94
CA TRP A 41 14.86 -1.53 -9.02
C TRP A 41 13.34 -1.60 -9.29
N GLY A 42 12.92 -1.60 -10.56
CA GLY A 42 11.56 -2.05 -10.95
C GLY A 42 10.38 -1.23 -10.42
N GLN A 43 10.61 -0.04 -9.85
CA GLN A 43 9.53 0.90 -9.62
C GLN A 43 9.28 1.66 -10.92
N ALA A 44 8.20 1.28 -11.61
CA ALA A 44 7.57 2.12 -12.60
C ALA A 44 7.11 3.41 -11.91
N ILE A 45 7.93 4.45 -11.97
CA ILE A 45 7.46 5.81 -11.70
C ILE A 45 6.52 6.13 -12.85
N TYR A 46 5.25 5.83 -12.65
CA TYR A 46 4.16 6.36 -13.45
C TYR A 46 3.82 7.75 -12.89
N PRO A 47 4.24 8.86 -13.52
CA PRO A 47 3.59 10.14 -13.29
C PRO A 47 2.25 10.10 -14.04
N ARG A 48 1.31 9.28 -13.57
CA ARG A 48 -0.05 9.23 -14.11
C ARG A 48 -0.97 9.99 -13.15
N LYS A 49 -1.26 11.24 -13.53
CA LYS A 49 -2.44 12.04 -13.17
C LYS A 49 -2.93 11.89 -11.72
N ASP A 50 -2.40 12.78 -10.88
CA ASP A 50 -2.77 12.97 -9.47
C ASP A 50 -4.28 13.12 -9.19
N GLN A 51 -5.10 13.50 -10.17
CA GLN A 51 -6.54 13.75 -9.95
C GLN A 51 -7.37 12.47 -9.80
N GLU A 52 -7.16 11.47 -10.65
CA GLU A 52 -7.96 10.24 -10.60
C GLU A 52 -7.55 9.34 -9.43
N THR A 53 -6.25 9.33 -9.08
CA THR A 53 -5.75 8.60 -7.91
C THR A 53 -6.16 9.28 -6.61
N ALA A 54 -6.19 10.61 -6.53
CA ALA A 54 -6.71 11.32 -5.35
C ALA A 54 -8.21 11.08 -5.13
N GLU A 55 -9.02 11.03 -6.20
CA GLU A 55 -10.44 10.66 -6.11
C GLU A 55 -10.64 9.23 -5.62
N ARG A 56 -9.86 8.27 -6.13
CA ARG A 56 -9.88 6.88 -5.64
C ARG A 56 -9.44 6.76 -4.18
N ILE A 57 -8.43 7.51 -3.75
CA ILE A 57 -8.01 7.55 -2.34
C ILE A 57 -9.13 8.13 -1.46
N LYS A 58 -9.86 9.14 -1.94
CA LYS A 58 -11.01 9.70 -1.23
C LYS A 58 -12.16 8.69 -1.09
N LEU A 59 -12.47 7.95 -2.16
CA LEU A 59 -13.49 6.89 -2.14
C LEU A 59 -13.08 5.75 -1.20
N LEU A 60 -11.83 5.27 -1.28
CA LEU A 60 -11.30 4.23 -0.37
C LEU A 60 -11.24 4.70 1.09
N SER A 61 -10.96 5.97 1.35
CA SER A 61 -11.00 6.54 2.70
C SER A 61 -12.43 6.57 3.26
N GLN A 62 -13.43 6.77 2.41
CA GLN A 62 -14.84 6.71 2.80
C GLN A 62 -15.27 5.27 3.10
N GLU A 63 -14.87 4.30 2.26
CA GLU A 63 -15.11 2.87 2.51
C GLU A 63 -14.46 2.39 3.81
N ASN A 64 -13.23 2.83 4.11
CA ASN A 64 -12.57 2.51 5.37
C ASN A 64 -13.29 3.10 6.60
N ALA A 65 -13.86 4.30 6.48
CA ALA A 65 -14.64 4.90 7.56
C ALA A 65 -15.95 4.13 7.80
N GLN A 66 -16.61 3.69 6.73
CA GLN A 66 -17.83 2.87 6.81
C GLN A 66 -17.55 1.50 7.42
N LEU A 67 -16.48 0.81 6.99
CA LEU A 67 -16.09 -0.48 7.56
C LEU A 67 -15.78 -0.37 9.05
N ARG A 68 -15.10 0.70 9.48
CA ARG A 68 -14.83 0.95 10.90
C ARG A 68 -16.11 1.19 11.70
N ALA A 69 -17.09 1.89 11.14
CA ALA A 69 -18.39 2.07 11.78
C ALA A 69 -19.17 0.74 11.88
N GLU A 70 -19.15 -0.07 10.82
CA GLU A 70 -19.81 -1.38 10.80
C GLU A 70 -19.18 -2.32 11.84
N VAL A 71 -17.85 -2.41 11.88
CA VAL A 71 -17.10 -3.18 12.88
C VAL A 71 -17.38 -2.67 14.31
N GLY A 72 -17.50 -1.36 14.50
CA GLY A 72 -17.91 -0.77 15.79
C GLY A 72 -19.27 -1.27 16.25
N SER A 73 -20.27 -1.26 15.36
CA SER A 73 -21.62 -1.73 15.66
C SER A 73 -21.67 -3.24 15.98
N MET A 74 -20.84 -4.05 15.29
CA MET A 74 -20.72 -5.48 15.58
C MET A 74 -20.10 -5.70 16.97
N LYS A 75 -19.08 -4.91 17.34
CA LYS A 75 -18.46 -4.98 18.66
C LYS A 75 -19.45 -4.64 19.77
N ASP A 76 -20.26 -3.60 19.62
CA ASP A 76 -21.27 -3.22 20.61
C ASP A 76 -22.29 -4.35 20.84
N ARG A 77 -22.71 -5.02 19.76
CA ARG A 77 -23.60 -6.19 19.86
C ARG A 77 -22.92 -7.38 20.54
N LEU A 78 -21.65 -7.62 20.27
CA LEU A 78 -20.90 -8.68 20.94
C LEU A 78 -20.80 -8.43 22.45
N VAL A 79 -20.62 -7.18 22.89
CA VAL A 79 -20.64 -6.83 24.32
C VAL A 79 -22.01 -7.11 24.95
N VAL A 80 -23.11 -6.82 24.25
CA VAL A 80 -24.45 -7.16 24.71
C VAL A 80 -24.64 -8.68 24.82
N VAL A 81 -24.17 -9.44 23.83
CA VAL A 81 -24.24 -10.91 23.84
C VAL A 81 -23.40 -11.49 24.98
N GLU A 82 -22.18 -10.99 25.19
CA GLU A 82 -21.32 -11.39 26.31
C GLU A 82 -22.06 -11.22 27.64
N ARG A 83 -22.67 -10.05 27.85
CA ARG A 83 -23.48 -9.77 29.06
C ARG A 83 -24.63 -10.75 29.24
N ILE A 84 -25.40 -11.03 28.18
CA ILE A 84 -26.53 -11.97 28.24
C ILE A 84 -26.04 -13.36 28.64
N VAL A 85 -24.97 -13.85 28.02
CA VAL A 85 -24.44 -15.18 28.30
C VAL A 85 -23.90 -15.28 29.73
N THR A 86 -23.17 -14.26 30.20
CA THR A 86 -22.64 -14.22 31.56
C THR A 86 -23.75 -14.10 32.62
N ASP A 87 -24.73 -13.22 32.41
CA ASP A 87 -25.79 -12.99 33.39
C ASP A 87 -26.78 -14.18 33.43
N SER A 88 -27.10 -14.80 32.29
CA SER A 88 -28.02 -15.95 32.22
C SER A 88 -27.45 -17.20 32.91
N GLY A 89 -26.15 -17.46 32.77
CA GLY A 89 -25.49 -18.60 33.42
C GLY A 89 -25.47 -18.50 34.94
N ASN A 90 -25.28 -17.30 35.48
CA ASN A 90 -25.30 -17.05 36.92
C ASN A 90 -26.73 -17.10 37.49
N LEU A 91 -27.71 -16.52 36.80
CA LEU A 91 -29.12 -16.55 37.23
C LEU A 91 -29.66 -17.98 37.31
N LEU A 92 -29.41 -18.81 36.29
CA LEU A 92 -29.85 -20.21 36.28
C LEU A 92 -29.21 -21.02 37.42
N SER A 93 -27.90 -20.82 37.66
CA SER A 93 -27.19 -21.51 38.74
C SER A 93 -27.74 -21.14 40.11
N HIS A 94 -28.00 -19.84 40.34
CA HIS A 94 -28.64 -19.38 41.57
C HIS A 94 -30.07 -19.90 41.74
N GLU A 95 -30.84 -20.01 40.65
CA GLU A 95 -32.20 -20.54 40.69
C GLU A 95 -32.21 -22.05 41.00
N ILE A 96 -31.26 -22.81 40.45
CA ILE A 96 -31.05 -24.23 40.79
C ILE A 96 -30.69 -24.40 42.28
N ASP A 97 -29.75 -23.61 42.79
CA ASP A 97 -29.35 -23.69 44.20
C ASP A 97 -30.51 -23.32 45.15
N ARG A 98 -31.32 -22.34 44.76
CA ARG A 98 -32.54 -21.98 45.51
C ARG A 98 -33.54 -23.13 45.55
N LEU A 99 -33.79 -23.81 44.44
CA LEU A 99 -34.66 -24.99 44.39
C LEU A 99 -34.08 -26.17 45.18
N ARG A 100 -32.75 -26.37 45.19
CA ARG A 100 -32.09 -27.38 46.03
C ARG A 100 -32.17 -27.09 47.53
N SER A 101 -32.11 -25.81 47.91
CA SER A 101 -32.19 -25.37 49.31
C SER A 101 -33.59 -25.42 49.91
N HIS A 102 -34.63 -25.56 49.07
CA HIS A 102 -36.02 -25.78 49.49
C HIS A 102 -36.46 -27.21 49.14
N PRO A 103 -35.96 -28.25 49.83
CA PRO A 103 -36.53 -29.58 49.73
C PRO A 103 -37.93 -29.54 50.37
N ASN A 104 -38.94 -29.93 49.59
CA ASN A 104 -40.25 -30.29 50.11
C ASN A 104 -40.17 -31.53 51.00
#